data_AF-A0A0P6X8G3-F1
#
_entry.id   AF-A0A0P6X8G3-F1
#
_cell.length_a   1.000
_cell.length_b   1.000
_cell.length_c   1.000
_cell.angle_alpha   90.00
_cell.angle_beta   90.00
_cell.angle_gamma   90.00
#
_symmetry.space_group_name_H-M   'P 1'
#
loop_
_entity.id
_entity.type
_entity.pdbx_description
1 polymer ?
#
loop_
_entity_poly.entity_id
_entity_poly.type
_entity_poly.pdbx_seq_one_letter_code
_entity_poly.pdbx_strand_id
1 'polypeptide(L)'
;MKLNLKIIGGLVAVLAVLFLSSCSPSPAAAPTAAPAEPILKTTLGDFRIVSARLADEVHDSQAPDGQKFLLIGLVRPDLQKLIPGEFSLEAFQTMMVEASEAIYIQGDDGSQTFYSHMGGWVEEDFVIGFTVPVNQTYTLHWPGNDPLPLTVTE
;
A
#
# COMPACT_ATOMS: atom_id res chain seq x y z
N MET A 1 -29.05 2.86 78.89
CA MET A 1 -30.16 2.17 79.60
C MET A 1 -31.05 1.49 78.57
N LYS A 2 -31.26 0.17 78.72
CA LYS A 2 -32.39 -0.67 78.27
C LYS A 2 -33.02 -0.48 76.87
N LEU A 3 -32.84 -1.53 76.06
CA LEU A 3 -33.81 -2.26 75.23
C LEU A 3 -35.21 -1.62 75.08
N ASN A 4 -35.78 -1.63 73.88
CA ASN A 4 -37.04 -2.36 73.65
C ASN A 4 -37.36 -2.57 72.16
N LEU A 5 -37.44 -3.86 71.85
CA LEU A 5 -37.94 -4.51 70.65
C LEU A 5 -39.46 -4.30 70.53
N LYS A 6 -39.96 -4.01 69.32
CA LYS A 6 -41.36 -4.33 68.95
C LYS A 6 -41.38 -4.96 67.56
N ILE A 7 -41.62 -6.26 67.57
CA ILE A 7 -41.96 -7.11 66.43
C ILE A 7 -43.45 -6.93 66.15
N ILE A 8 -43.83 -6.52 64.95
CA ILE A 8 -45.06 -6.88 64.22
C ILE A 8 -44.70 -6.60 62.74
N GLY A 9 -44.77 -7.47 61.75
CA GLY A 9 -45.45 -8.74 61.56
C GLY A 9 -45.87 -8.77 60.10
N GLY A 10 -45.54 -9.84 59.38
CA GLY A 10 -46.25 -10.23 58.16
C GLY A 10 -45.80 -9.61 56.84
N LEU A 11 -45.20 -10.47 56.03
CA LEU A 11 -45.64 -10.83 54.67
C LEU A 11 -44.47 -10.75 53.68
N VAL A 12 -43.88 -11.93 53.48
CA VAL A 12 -43.00 -12.24 52.36
C VAL A 12 -43.85 -12.23 51.10
N ALA A 13 -43.58 -11.30 50.19
CA ALA A 13 -44.03 -11.38 48.81
C ALA A 13 -42.84 -11.08 47.90
N VAL A 14 -42.40 -12.16 47.27
CA VAL A 14 -41.41 -12.29 46.21
C VAL A 14 -41.74 -11.35 45.05
N LEU A 15 -40.80 -10.52 44.61
CA LEU A 15 -40.65 -10.21 43.18
C LEU A 15 -39.25 -9.68 42.87
N ALA A 16 -38.53 -10.48 42.08
CA ALA A 16 -37.26 -10.12 41.47
C ALA A 16 -37.45 -8.96 40.48
N VAL A 17 -36.64 -7.91 40.60
CA VAL A 17 -36.37 -7.00 39.49
C VAL A 17 -34.86 -6.83 39.40
N LEU A 18 -34.37 -7.19 38.21
CA LEU A 18 -33.01 -7.37 37.77
C LEU A 18 -32.14 -6.13 38.02
N PHE A 19 -30.90 -6.40 38.42
CA PHE A 19 -29.81 -5.44 38.42
C PHE A 19 -29.75 -4.71 37.07
N LEU A 20 -30.01 -3.40 37.09
CA LEU A 20 -29.64 -2.48 36.01
C LEU A 20 -28.11 -2.35 36.00
N SER A 21 -27.42 -3.36 35.49
CA SER A 21 -26.07 -3.19 34.96
C SER A 21 -26.22 -2.38 33.67
N SER A 22 -26.03 -1.07 33.78
CA SER A 22 -25.80 -0.20 32.62
C SER A 22 -24.50 -0.63 31.92
N CYS A 23 -24.57 -1.65 31.08
CA CYS A 23 -23.59 -1.86 30.03
C CYS A 23 -23.82 -0.76 29.00
N SER A 24 -23.07 0.33 29.13
CA SER A 24 -22.85 1.24 28.00
C SER A 24 -22.34 0.39 26.84
N PRO A 25 -22.99 0.40 25.66
CA PRO A 25 -22.38 -0.20 24.48
C PRO A 25 -21.12 0.61 24.18
N SER A 26 -19.96 -0.02 24.40
CA SER A 26 -18.71 0.45 23.83
C SER A 26 -18.95 0.67 22.34
N PRO A 27 -18.61 1.84 21.75
CA PRO A 27 -18.72 2.01 20.31
C PRO A 27 -17.85 0.94 19.67
N ALA A 28 -18.51 -0.02 19.01
CA ALA A 28 -17.84 -0.97 18.15
C ALA A 28 -17.02 -0.13 17.16
N ALA A 29 -15.69 -0.28 17.21
CA ALA A 29 -14.81 0.35 16.26
C ALA A 29 -15.33 0.00 14.87
N ALA A 30 -15.73 1.03 14.11
CA ALA A 30 -16.05 0.84 12.70
C ALA A 30 -14.86 0.13 12.06
N PRO A 31 -15.08 -0.84 11.16
CA PRO A 31 -13.98 -1.47 10.46
C PRO A 31 -13.15 -0.38 9.79
N THR A 32 -11.92 -0.19 10.27
CA THR A 32 -10.93 0.65 9.61
C THR A 32 -10.82 0.12 8.19
N ALA A 33 -11.33 0.88 7.22
CA ALA A 33 -11.16 0.55 5.82
C ALA A 33 -9.66 0.34 5.59
N ALA A 34 -9.29 -0.77 4.94
CA ALA A 34 -7.92 -0.97 4.51
C ALA A 34 -7.47 0.28 3.74
N PRO A 35 -6.23 0.77 3.93
CA PRO A 35 -5.72 1.90 3.18
C PRO A 35 -5.97 1.64 1.68
N ALA A 36 -6.60 2.58 0.99
CA ALA A 36 -6.76 2.48 -0.45
C ALA A 36 -5.36 2.36 -1.06
N GLU A 37 -5.17 1.37 -1.94
CA GLU A 37 -3.89 1.20 -2.63
C GLU A 37 -3.52 2.51 -3.35
N PRO A 38 -2.27 2.98 -3.24
CA PRO A 38 -1.88 4.25 -3.80
C PRO A 38 -2.03 4.24 -5.32
N ILE A 39 -2.67 5.30 -5.84
CA ILE A 39 -2.88 5.52 -7.27
C ILE A 39 -1.87 6.54 -7.78
N LEU A 40 -1.08 6.15 -8.77
CA LEU A 40 -0.13 7.02 -9.46
C LEU A 40 -0.89 7.81 -10.53
N LYS A 41 -0.92 9.13 -10.39
CA LYS A 41 -1.59 10.02 -11.35
C LYS A 41 -0.65 10.36 -12.49
N THR A 42 -1.10 10.18 -13.73
CA THR A 42 -0.29 10.43 -14.93
C THR A 42 -1.12 11.06 -16.05
N THR A 43 -0.45 11.64 -17.06
CA THR A 43 -1.14 12.20 -18.24
C THR A 43 -1.74 11.12 -19.14
N LEU A 44 -1.33 9.86 -18.98
CA LEU A 44 -1.86 8.68 -19.69
C LEU A 44 -2.98 7.97 -18.92
N GLY A 45 -3.41 8.55 -17.79
CA GLY A 45 -4.38 7.99 -16.87
C GLY A 45 -3.75 7.55 -15.56
N ASP A 46 -4.57 6.91 -14.74
CA ASP A 46 -4.16 6.43 -13.43
C ASP A 46 -3.50 5.06 -13.53
N PHE A 47 -2.48 4.81 -12.70
CA PHE A 47 -1.91 3.49 -12.51
C PHE A 47 -1.95 3.06 -11.05
N ARG A 48 -1.98 1.74 -10.85
CA ARG A 48 -1.77 1.08 -9.58
C ARG A 48 -0.52 0.20 -9.67
N ILE A 49 0.25 0.18 -8.58
CA ILE A 49 1.36 -0.76 -8.40
C ILE A 49 0.80 -2.11 -7.95
N VAL A 50 1.13 -3.18 -8.69
CA VAL A 50 0.68 -4.55 -8.36
C VAL A 50 1.82 -5.46 -7.91
N SER A 51 3.06 -5.09 -8.21
CA SER A 51 4.24 -5.85 -7.80
C SER A 51 5.47 -4.95 -7.75
N ALA A 52 6.44 -5.35 -6.93
CA ALA A 52 7.80 -4.84 -6.96
C ALA A 52 8.72 -6.04 -6.78
N ARG A 53 9.64 -6.29 -7.71
CA ARG A 53 10.58 -7.43 -7.65
C ARG A 53 11.96 -7.01 -8.11
N LEU A 54 12.98 -7.70 -7.61
CA LEU A 54 14.35 -7.50 -8.05
C LEU A 54 14.74 -8.57 -9.06
N ALA A 55 15.45 -8.18 -10.11
CA ALA A 55 15.96 -9.08 -11.13
C ALA A 55 17.45 -8.80 -11.40
N ASP A 56 18.22 -9.86 -11.62
CA ASP A 56 19.62 -9.77 -12.07
C ASP A 56 19.73 -9.51 -13.58
N GLU A 57 18.73 -9.96 -14.34
CA GLU A 57 18.69 -9.89 -15.79
C GLU A 57 17.26 -9.55 -16.23
N VAL A 58 17.15 -8.68 -17.24
CA VAL A 58 15.88 -8.32 -17.89
C VAL A 58 16.13 -8.25 -19.38
N HIS A 59 15.42 -9.08 -20.16
CA HIS A 59 15.72 -9.32 -21.57
C HIS A 59 17.21 -9.68 -21.72
N ASP A 60 17.94 -9.08 -22.67
CA ASP A 60 19.36 -9.36 -22.90
C ASP A 60 20.31 -8.46 -22.07
N SER A 61 19.82 -7.83 -21.00
CA SER A 61 20.60 -6.89 -20.17
C SER A 61 20.82 -7.42 -18.75
N GLN A 62 22.07 -7.37 -18.29
CA GLN A 62 22.47 -7.75 -16.94
C GLN A 62 22.68 -6.52 -16.07
N ALA A 63 22.24 -6.60 -14.80
CA ALA A 63 22.48 -5.53 -13.84
C ALA A 63 23.98 -5.40 -13.52
N PRO A 64 24.50 -4.19 -13.28
CA PRO A 64 25.88 -3.99 -12.85
C PRO A 64 26.17 -4.69 -11.52
N ASP A 65 27.43 -5.03 -11.28
CA ASP A 65 27.88 -5.62 -10.01
C ASP A 65 27.44 -4.78 -8.79
N GLY A 66 26.86 -5.45 -7.80
CA GLY A 66 26.33 -4.82 -6.59
C GLY A 66 24.97 -4.12 -6.76
N GLN A 67 24.34 -4.22 -7.94
CA GLN A 67 23.04 -3.65 -8.23
C GLN A 67 22.07 -4.72 -8.78
N LYS A 68 20.78 -4.39 -8.77
CA LYS A 68 19.71 -5.18 -9.41
C LYS A 68 18.77 -4.26 -10.17
N PHE A 69 18.01 -4.81 -11.10
CA PHE A 69 16.86 -4.14 -11.67
C PHE A 69 15.65 -4.29 -10.75
N LEU A 70 15.20 -3.18 -10.17
CA LEU A 70 13.92 -3.10 -9.48
C LEU A 70 12.82 -2.88 -10.52
N LEU A 71 11.97 -3.89 -10.69
CA LEU A 71 10.83 -3.87 -11.60
C LEU A 71 9.54 -3.68 -10.82
N ILE A 72 8.84 -2.59 -11.10
CA ILE A 72 7.57 -2.23 -10.48
C ILE A 72 6.46 -2.47 -11.52
N GLY A 73 5.59 -3.44 -11.26
CA GLY A 73 4.47 -3.78 -12.12
C GLY A 73 3.34 -2.76 -12.02
N LEU A 74 2.85 -2.32 -13.18
CA LEU A 74 1.80 -1.31 -13.29
C LEU A 74 0.57 -1.85 -14.02
N VAL A 75 -0.61 -1.50 -13.51
CA VAL A 75 -1.91 -1.76 -14.16
C VAL A 75 -2.79 -0.52 -14.09
N ARG A 76 -3.82 -0.42 -14.94
CA ARG A 76 -4.87 0.58 -14.70
C ARG A 76 -5.76 0.13 -13.54
N PRO A 77 -6.32 1.04 -12.73
CA PRO A 77 -7.18 0.67 -11.60
C PRO A 77 -8.39 -0.19 -11.97
N ASP A 78 -8.91 -0.04 -13.18
CA ASP A 78 -10.05 -0.77 -13.74
C ASP A 78 -9.67 -2.04 -14.50
N LEU A 79 -8.38 -2.27 -14.74
CA LEU A 79 -7.87 -3.42 -15.48
C LEU A 79 -7.05 -4.35 -14.58
N GLN A 80 -7.06 -5.64 -14.93
CA GLN A 80 -6.19 -6.62 -14.27
C GLN A 80 -4.75 -6.54 -14.81
N LYS A 81 -4.58 -6.20 -16.09
CA LYS A 81 -3.29 -6.02 -16.77
C LYS A 81 -3.43 -4.95 -17.86
N LEU A 82 -2.31 -4.31 -18.21
CA LEU A 82 -2.22 -3.58 -19.47
C LEU A 82 -2.09 -4.60 -20.62
N ILE A 83 -2.54 -4.26 -21.83
CA ILE A 83 -2.48 -5.15 -22.99
C ILE A 83 -1.46 -4.62 -24.02
N PRO A 84 -0.49 -5.45 -24.46
CA PRO A 84 0.42 -5.10 -25.55
C PRO A 84 -0.34 -4.74 -26.84
N GLY A 85 0.02 -3.62 -27.46
CA GLY A 85 -0.65 -3.13 -28.68
C GLY A 85 -1.86 -2.23 -28.44
N GLU A 86 -2.47 -2.27 -27.24
CA GLU A 86 -3.51 -1.31 -26.83
C GLU A 86 -2.92 -0.16 -26.00
N PHE A 87 -1.92 -0.47 -25.16
CA PHE A 87 -1.17 0.52 -24.40
C PHE A 87 0.11 0.92 -25.14
N SER A 88 0.28 2.23 -25.38
CA SER A 88 1.45 2.76 -26.08
C SER A 88 2.65 2.87 -25.14
N LEU A 89 3.64 2.00 -25.36
CA LEU A 89 4.93 2.07 -24.66
C LEU A 89 5.65 3.40 -24.94
N GLU A 90 5.63 3.85 -26.20
CA GLU A 90 6.28 5.10 -26.60
C GLU A 90 5.70 6.29 -25.83
N ALA A 91 4.37 6.41 -25.77
CA ALA A 91 3.72 7.49 -25.03
C ALA A 91 4.09 7.45 -23.54
N PHE A 92 4.15 6.24 -22.95
CA PHE A 92 4.56 6.07 -21.55
C PHE A 92 6.00 6.52 -21.33
N GLN A 93 6.93 6.07 -22.17
CA GLN A 93 8.33 6.47 -22.07
C GLN A 93 8.50 7.98 -22.25
N THR A 94 7.81 8.61 -23.22
CA THR A 94 7.86 10.07 -23.41
C THR A 94 7.42 10.82 -22.14
N MET A 95 6.27 10.46 -21.57
CA MET A 95 5.78 11.06 -20.33
C MET A 95 6.77 10.88 -19.17
N MET A 96 7.33 9.68 -19.03
CA MET A 96 8.29 9.39 -17.96
C MET A 96 9.59 10.19 -18.11
N VAL A 97 10.03 10.46 -19.34
CA VAL A 97 11.19 11.32 -19.62
C VAL A 97 10.92 12.76 -19.22
N GLU A 98 9.75 13.29 -19.56
CA GLU A 98 9.31 14.64 -19.16
C GLU A 98 9.24 14.81 -17.64
N ALA A 99 8.97 13.72 -16.90
CA ALA A 99 8.91 13.69 -15.44
C ALA A 99 10.14 13.06 -14.75
N SER A 100 11.23 12.81 -15.49
CA SER A 100 12.31 11.91 -15.04
C SER A 100 13.03 12.36 -13.77
N GLU A 101 13.19 13.66 -13.55
CA GLU A 101 13.80 14.21 -12.33
C GLU A 101 12.87 14.14 -11.11
N ALA A 102 11.57 13.93 -11.32
CA ALA A 102 10.57 13.95 -10.26
C ALA A 102 10.11 12.53 -9.85
N ILE A 103 10.49 11.50 -10.61
CA ILE A 103 10.19 10.09 -10.32
C ILE A 103 11.50 9.35 -10.06
N TYR A 104 11.67 8.90 -8.80
CA TYR A 104 12.89 8.22 -8.37
C TYR A 104 12.61 7.20 -7.28
N ILE A 105 13.55 6.28 -7.12
CA ILE A 105 13.63 5.36 -6.00
C ILE A 105 14.61 5.92 -4.98
N GLN A 106 14.20 5.98 -3.73
CA GLN A 106 15.06 6.29 -2.61
C GLN A 106 15.34 5.03 -1.79
N GLY A 107 16.62 4.74 -1.59
CA GLY A 107 17.12 3.75 -0.64
C GLY A 107 16.99 4.22 0.82
N ASP A 108 17.01 3.29 1.76
CA ASP A 108 17.09 3.62 3.20
C ASP A 108 18.39 4.33 3.60
N ASP A 109 19.46 4.15 2.83
CA ASP A 109 20.72 4.88 2.96
C ASP A 109 20.63 6.33 2.42
N GLY A 110 19.49 6.72 1.85
CA GLY A 110 19.25 8.03 1.26
C GLY A 110 19.75 8.18 -0.18
N SER A 111 20.30 7.12 -0.78
CA SER A 111 20.66 7.12 -2.21
C SER A 111 19.41 7.26 -3.08
N GLN A 112 19.57 7.90 -4.24
CA GLN A 112 18.47 8.15 -5.17
C GLN A 112 18.82 7.61 -6.55
N THR A 113 17.92 6.80 -7.11
CA THR A 113 17.98 6.33 -8.49
C THR A 113 16.81 6.91 -9.27
N PHE A 114 17.11 7.74 -10.27
CA PHE A 114 16.11 8.33 -11.16
C PHE A 114 15.75 7.39 -12.31
N TYR A 115 14.59 7.62 -12.91
CA TYR A 115 14.13 6.83 -14.04
C TYR A 115 15.10 6.89 -15.23
N SER A 116 15.53 5.73 -15.74
CA SER A 116 16.53 5.60 -16.79
C SER A 116 15.97 4.98 -18.08
N HIS A 117 14.73 5.31 -18.45
CA HIS A 117 14.05 4.79 -19.65
C HIS A 117 13.73 3.28 -19.62
N MET A 118 13.82 2.65 -18.44
CA MET A 118 13.58 1.22 -18.27
C MET A 118 12.08 0.87 -18.10
N GLY A 119 11.21 1.42 -18.95
CA GLY A 119 9.78 1.05 -18.96
C GLY A 119 9.49 0.07 -20.09
N GLY A 120 8.65 -0.94 -19.86
CA GLY A 120 8.34 -1.91 -20.91
C GLY A 120 7.59 -3.15 -20.46
N TRP A 121 7.35 -4.04 -21.42
CA TRP A 121 6.81 -5.38 -21.17
C TRP A 121 7.93 -6.31 -20.71
N VAL A 122 7.69 -7.02 -19.61
CA VAL A 122 8.50 -8.15 -19.16
C VAL A 122 7.55 -9.31 -18.98
N GLU A 123 7.69 -10.33 -19.82
CA GLU A 123 6.70 -11.40 -19.97
C GLU A 123 5.31 -10.83 -20.29
N GLU A 124 4.32 -11.04 -19.41
CA GLU A 124 2.96 -10.52 -19.57
C GLU A 124 2.70 -9.21 -18.81
N ASP A 125 3.66 -8.73 -18.03
CA ASP A 125 3.47 -7.60 -17.14
C ASP A 125 4.11 -6.33 -17.72
N PHE A 126 3.42 -5.21 -17.59
CA PHE A 126 4.00 -3.90 -17.88
C PHE A 126 4.70 -3.37 -16.63
N VAL A 127 5.97 -3.01 -16.76
CA VAL A 127 6.81 -2.59 -15.64
C VAL A 127 7.47 -1.25 -15.90
N ILE A 128 7.76 -0.54 -14.81
CA ILE A 128 8.78 0.50 -14.73
C ILE A 128 9.99 -0.05 -13.96
N GLY A 129 11.18 0.12 -14.54
CA GLY A 129 12.44 -0.38 -14.04
C GLY A 129 13.36 0.72 -13.50
N PHE A 130 14.17 0.37 -12.50
CA PHE A 130 15.26 1.19 -11.96
C PHE A 130 16.46 0.29 -11.65
N THR A 131 17.68 0.80 -11.83
CA THR A 131 18.88 0.10 -11.38
C THR A 131 19.22 0.55 -9.96
N VAL A 132 19.08 -0.34 -8.97
CA VAL A 132 19.19 0.00 -7.55
C VAL A 132 20.28 -0.81 -6.86
N PRO A 133 20.93 -0.29 -5.81
CA PRO A 133 21.86 -1.07 -5.00
C PRO A 133 21.13 -2.21 -4.28
N VAL A 134 21.81 -3.34 -4.06
CA VAL A 134 21.23 -4.49 -3.34
C VAL A 134 21.07 -4.24 -1.83
N ASN A 135 20.20 -5.04 -1.19
CA ASN A 135 19.98 -5.09 0.27
C ASN A 135 19.44 -3.81 0.91
N GLN A 136 18.69 -3.00 0.15
CA GLN A 136 18.01 -1.82 0.65
C GLN A 136 16.50 -2.03 0.70
N THR A 137 15.84 -1.27 1.56
CA THR A 137 14.42 -0.97 1.36
C THR A 137 14.26 0.17 0.37
N TYR A 138 13.19 0.12 -0.42
CA TYR A 138 12.98 1.08 -1.51
C TYR A 138 11.70 1.87 -1.29
N THR A 139 11.78 3.18 -1.48
CA THR A 139 10.63 4.08 -1.50
C THR A 139 10.51 4.71 -2.87
N LEU A 140 9.35 4.58 -3.51
CA LEU A 140 9.04 5.27 -4.75
C LEU A 140 8.55 6.69 -4.44
N HIS A 141 9.20 7.66 -5.06
CA HIS A 141 8.74 9.03 -5.10
C HIS A 141 8.05 9.27 -6.45
N TRP A 142 6.79 9.69 -6.38
CA TRP A 142 5.98 10.00 -7.55
C TRP A 142 5.31 11.38 -7.38
N PRO A 143 5.33 12.26 -8.39
CA PRO A 143 4.73 13.58 -8.29
C PRO A 143 3.24 13.54 -7.90
N GLY A 144 2.89 14.25 -6.83
CA GLY A 144 1.51 14.33 -6.34
C GLY A 144 1.09 13.16 -5.43
N ASN A 145 2.02 12.26 -5.09
CA ASN A 145 1.82 11.20 -4.10
C ASN A 145 2.74 11.43 -2.89
N ASP A 146 2.29 11.01 -1.71
CA ASP A 146 3.20 10.80 -0.58
C ASP A 146 4.23 9.71 -0.95
N PRO A 147 5.46 9.72 -0.39
CA PRO A 147 6.45 8.68 -0.65
C PRO A 147 5.88 7.28 -0.39
N LEU A 148 6.04 6.37 -1.36
CA LEU A 148 5.41 5.06 -1.36
C LEU A 148 6.45 3.97 -1.04
N PRO A 149 6.45 3.39 0.17
CA PRO A 149 7.33 2.26 0.45
C PRO A 149 6.95 1.06 -0.42
N LEU A 150 7.95 0.43 -1.04
CA LEU A 150 7.77 -0.72 -1.91
C LEU A 150 8.02 -2.01 -1.14
N THR A 151 7.04 -2.91 -1.18
CA THR A 151 7.20 -4.29 -0.70
C THR A 151 7.77 -5.13 -1.82
N VAL A 152 9.06 -5.44 -1.75
CA VAL A 152 9.72 -6.32 -2.72
C VAL A 152 9.32 -7.77 -2.43
N THR A 153 8.77 -8.43 -3.43
CA THR A 153 8.50 -9.87 -3.42
C THR A 153 9.64 -10.61 -4.08
N GLU A 154 10.15 -11.65 -3.41
CA GLU A 154 11.15 -12.60 -3.94
C GLU A 154 10.61 -13.44 -5.10
#